data_AF-A0A2T1CQF1-F1
#
_entry.id   AF-A0A2T1CQF1-F1
#
_cell.length_a   1.000
_cell.length_b   1.000
_cell.length_c   1.000
_cell.angle_alpha   90.00
_cell.angle_beta   90.00
_cell.angle_gamma   90.00
#
_symmetry.space_group_name_H-M   'P 1'
#
loop_
_entity.id
_entity.type
_entity.pdbx_description
1 polymer ?
#
loop_
_entity_poly.entity_id
_entity_poly.type
_entity_poly.pdbx_seq_one_letter_code
_entity_poly.pdbx_strand_id
1 'polypeptide(L)' 'MTPSLFNFLLSIGLGAVIVVIPATIALIVLSQSDKIERG' A
#
# COMPACT_ATOMS: atom_id res chain seq x y z
N MET A 1 -18.50 7.56 18.64
CA MET A 1 -18.39 7.65 17.16
C MET A 1 -19.71 7.24 16.56
N THR A 2 -20.24 7.97 15.58
CA THR A 2 -21.41 7.48 14.84
C THR A 2 -20.99 6.27 13.98
N PRO A 3 -21.88 5.32 13.70
CA PRO A 3 -21.57 4.20 12.81
C PRO A 3 -21.07 4.64 11.44
N SER A 4 -21.60 5.74 10.89
CA SER A 4 -21.18 6.30 9.60
C SER A 4 -19.74 6.84 9.61
N LEU A 5 -19.33 7.55 10.68
CA LEU A 5 -17.96 8.04 10.81
C LEU A 5 -16.96 6.89 10.97
N PHE A 6 -17.31 5.86 11.75
CA PHE A 6 -16.46 4.69 11.90
C PHE A 6 -16.27 3.93 10.58
N ASN A 7 -17.36 3.73 9.81
CA ASN A 7 -17.30 3.09 8.50
C ASN A 7 -16.50 3.91 7.48
N PHE A 8 -16.59 5.25 7.52
CA PHE A 8 -15.76 6.13 6.69
C PHE A 8 -14.27 5.97 6.98
N LEU A 9 -13.88 5.91 8.27
CA LEU A 9 -12.47 5.70 8.62
C LEU A 9 -11.99 4.29 8.26
N LEU A 10 -12.84 3.27 8.42
CA LEU A 10 -12.53 1.91 7.99
C LEU A 10 -12.37 1.80 6.48
N SER A 11 -13.20 2.48 5.68
CA SER A 11 -13.08 2.43 4.22
C SER A 11 -11.75 3.02 3.75
N ILE A 12 -11.29 4.12 4.37
CA ILE A 12 -9.97 4.68 4.12
C ILE A 12 -8.87 3.71 4.57
N GLY A 13 -8.97 3.15 5.77
CA GLY A 13 -7.97 2.22 6.30
C GLY A 13 -7.80 0.98 5.43
N LEU A 14 -8.90 0.32 5.08
CA LEU A 14 -8.90 -0.85 4.19
C LEU A 14 -8.45 -0.50 2.78
N GLY A 15 -8.89 0.65 2.25
CA GLY A 15 -8.44 1.15 0.95
C GLY A 15 -6.93 1.38 0.91
N ALA A 16 -6.37 2.01 1.95
CA ALA A 16 -4.94 2.23 2.07
C ALA A 16 -4.18 0.90 2.16
N VAL A 17 -4.66 -0.07 2.95
CA VAL A 17 -4.03 -1.40 3.06
C VAL A 17 -4.00 -2.13 1.71
N ILE A 18 -5.13 -2.15 1.00
CA ILE A 18 -5.26 -2.87 -0.29
C ILE A 18 -4.46 -2.18 -1.41
N VAL A 19 -4.23 -0.87 -1.34
CA VAL A 19 -3.42 -0.14 -2.33
C VAL A 19 -1.93 -0.18 -1.98
N VAL A 20 -1.57 0.16 -0.75
CA VAL A 20 -0.17 0.35 -0.34
C VAL A 20 0.56 -1.00 -0.28
N ILE A 21 -0.04 -2.06 0.27
CA ILE A 21 0.64 -3.35 0.41
C ILE A 21 1.08 -3.91 -0.95
N PRO A 22 0.19 -4.06 -1.96
CA PRO A 22 0.60 -4.57 -3.27
C PRO A 22 1.57 -3.63 -3.99
N ALA A 23 1.36 -2.31 -3.90
CA ALA A 23 2.28 -1.34 -4.49
C ALA A 23 3.69 -1.46 -3.91
N THR A 24 3.81 -1.54 -2.58
CA THR A 24 5.11 -1.70 -1.91
C THR A 24 5.75 -3.05 -2.24
N ILE A 25 5.00 -4.15 -2.25
CA ILE A 25 5.52 -5.46 -2.65
C ILE A 25 6.05 -5.40 -4.07
N ALA A 26 5.28 -4.86 -5.02
CA ALA A 26 5.68 -4.74 -6.42
C ALA A 26 6.97 -3.92 -6.56
N LEU A 27 7.06 -2.78 -5.87
CA LEU A 27 8.24 -1.92 -5.90
C LEU A 27 9.47 -2.63 -5.31
N ILE A 28 9.32 -3.32 -4.17
CA ILE A 28 10.42 -4.06 -3.55
C ILE A 28 10.89 -5.17 -4.49
N VAL A 29 9.99 -6.02 -4.98
CA VAL A 29 10.33 -7.11 -5.90
C VAL A 29 11.02 -6.58 -7.14
N LEU A 30 10.44 -5.56 -7.79
CA LEU A 30 11.02 -4.96 -8.99
C LEU A 30 12.41 -4.37 -8.72
N SER A 31 12.58 -3.65 -7.61
CA SER A 31 13.88 -3.06 -7.23
C SER A 31 14.97 -4.10 -6.94
N GLN A 32 14.59 -5.31 -6.52
CA GLN A 32 15.54 -6.40 -6.27
C GLN A 32 15.81 -7.23 -7.53
N SER A 33 14.83 -7.36 -8.41
CA SER A 33 14.97 -8.08 -9.69
C SER A 33 15.75 -7.29 -10.74
N ASP A 34 15.53 -5.98 -10.81
CA ASP A 34 16.19 -5.06 -11.75
C ASP A 34 17.03 -4.05 -10.96
N LYS A 35 18.21 -4.49 -10.53
CA LYS A 35 19.12 -3.65 -9.75
C LYS A 35 19.94 -2.76 -10.68
N ILE A 36 19.87 -1.45 -10.43
CA ILE A 36 20.74 -0.48 -11.09
C ILE A 36 22.16 -0.65 -10.56
N GLU A 37 23.08 -1.11 -11.41
CA GLU A 37 24.51 -1.10 -11.12
C GLU A 37 25.05 0.32 -11.21
N ARG A 38 25.71 0.78 -10.13
CA ARG A 38 26.38 2.08 -10.09
C ARG A 38 27.88 1.84 -10.00
N GLY A 39 28.55 1.93 -11.15
CA GLY A 39 30.01 2.02 -11.27
C GLY A 39 30.50 3.45 -11.22
#